data_AF-A0A5B7VB44-F1
#
_entry.id   AF-A0A5B7VB44-F1
#
_cell.length_a   1.000
_cell.length_b   1.000
_cell.length_c   1.000
_cell.angle_alpha   90.00
_cell.angle_beta   90.00
_cell.angle_gamma   90.00
#
_symmetry.space_group_name_H-M   'P 1'
#
loop_
_entity.id
_entity.type
_entity.pdbx_description
1 polymer ?
#
loop_
_entity_poly.entity_id
_entity_poly.type
_entity_poly.pdbx_seq_one_letter_code
_entity_poly.pdbx_strand_id
1 'polypeptide(L)'
;MLTDPVLTGIPRSDFAHLVEISEPYWDALAEAFFQRRFHRPRSYLHPQTSSLDHFHRLLTALLRRRRAVTSTLMAHLLGVTRTNLSNQFQDGHRILDLHKIDITSMSGSPARTLDQLKTRLGPAENSTADPI
;
A
#
# COMPACT_ATOMS: atom_id res chain seq x y z
N MET A 1 5.62 -9.89 -6.85
CA MET A 1 6.75 -8.95 -6.72
C MET A 1 6.44 -7.83 -5.72
N LEU A 2 5.42 -6.99 -5.92
CA LEU A 2 5.16 -5.85 -5.02
C LEU A 2 4.75 -6.24 -3.60
N THR A 3 4.11 -7.40 -3.43
CA THR A 3 3.74 -8.00 -2.15
C THR A 3 4.88 -8.74 -1.44
N ASP A 4 6.11 -8.60 -1.94
CA ASP A 4 7.24 -9.27 -1.30
C ASP A 4 7.50 -8.71 0.11
N PRO A 5 7.73 -9.55 1.14
CA PRO A 5 8.06 -9.08 2.49
C PRO A 5 9.29 -8.15 2.52
N VAL A 6 10.26 -8.37 1.62
CA VAL A 6 11.43 -7.51 1.43
C VAL A 6 11.06 -6.17 0.78
N LEU A 7 9.81 -5.94 0.39
CA LEU A 7 9.30 -4.63 -0.01
C LEU A 7 8.15 -4.12 0.85
N THR A 8 7.35 -4.96 1.49
CA THR A 8 6.24 -4.51 2.34
C THR A 8 6.67 -4.29 3.78
N GLY A 9 7.69 -5.03 4.25
CA GLY A 9 8.11 -5.06 5.65
C GLY A 9 7.25 -5.97 6.53
N ILE A 10 6.29 -6.68 5.96
CA ILE A 10 5.43 -7.64 6.67
C ILE A 10 5.32 -8.97 5.89
N PRO A 11 5.09 -10.10 6.56
CA PRO A 11 4.80 -11.37 5.91
C PRO A 11 3.61 -11.27 4.95
N ARG A 12 3.61 -12.14 3.92
CA ARG A 12 2.50 -12.19 2.94
C ARG A 12 1.18 -12.61 3.58
N SER A 13 1.23 -13.49 4.58
CA SER A 13 0.08 -13.90 5.40
C SER A 13 -0.53 -12.72 6.14
N ASP A 14 0.32 -11.92 6.78
CA ASP A 14 -0.10 -10.77 7.58
C ASP A 14 -0.68 -9.69 6.69
N PHE A 15 -0.10 -9.50 5.51
CA PHE A 15 -0.67 -8.62 4.50
C PHE A 15 -2.04 -9.09 4.02
N ALA A 16 -2.21 -10.38 3.71
CA ALA A 16 -3.49 -10.93 3.29
C ALA A 16 -4.56 -10.77 4.38
N HIS A 17 -4.20 -11.10 5.63
CA HIS A 17 -5.08 -10.90 6.77
C HIS A 17 -5.46 -9.42 6.95
N LEU A 18 -4.49 -8.52 6.82
CA LEU A 18 -4.73 -7.09 6.91
C LEU A 18 -5.70 -6.59 5.83
N VAL A 19 -5.60 -7.11 4.59
CA VAL A 19 -6.55 -6.78 3.51
C VAL A 19 -7.97 -7.19 3.90
N GLU A 20 -8.15 -8.41 4.40
CA GLU A 20 -9.46 -8.93 4.80
C GLU A 20 -10.10 -8.11 5.91
N ILE A 21 -9.35 -7.81 6.97
CA ILE A 21 -9.89 -7.05 8.11
C ILE A 21 -10.06 -5.55 7.81
N SER A 22 -9.37 -5.02 6.79
CA SER A 22 -9.40 -3.59 6.46
C SER A 22 -10.59 -3.19 5.58
N GLU A 23 -11.26 -4.13 4.93
CA GLU A 23 -12.33 -3.86 3.96
C GLU A 23 -13.43 -2.92 4.50
N PRO A 24 -14.00 -3.14 5.70
CA PRO A 24 -15.03 -2.24 6.25
C PRO A 24 -14.56 -0.80 6.50
N TYR A 25 -13.26 -0.60 6.74
CA TYR A 25 -12.71 0.71 7.09
C TYR A 25 -12.60 1.63 5.87
N TRP A 26 -12.40 1.07 4.67
CA TRP A 26 -12.30 1.86 3.44
C TRP A 26 -13.59 2.61 3.14
N ASP A 27 -14.73 1.94 3.29
CA ASP A 27 -16.04 2.57 3.09
C ASP A 27 -16.35 3.61 4.17
N ALA A 28 -16.02 3.31 5.43
CA ALA A 28 -16.20 4.26 6.54
C ALA A 28 -15.36 5.54 6.35
N LEU A 29 -14.11 5.42 5.88
CA LEU A 29 -13.25 6.57 5.60
C LEU A 29 -13.76 7.38 4.40
N ALA A 30 -14.23 6.72 3.35
CA ALA A 30 -14.84 7.39 2.20
C ALA A 30 -16.10 8.17 2.61
N GLU A 31 -16.95 7.59 3.45
CA GLU A 31 -18.14 8.24 4.00
C GLU A 31 -17.75 9.45 4.87
N ALA A 32 -16.80 9.28 5.79
CA ALA A 32 -16.34 10.37 6.65
C ALA A 32 -15.75 11.53 5.83
N PHE A 33 -15.01 11.25 4.76
CA PHE A 33 -14.51 12.29 3.86
C PHE A 33 -15.66 13.01 3.13
N PHE A 34 -16.64 12.26 2.62
CA PHE A 34 -17.80 12.83 1.94
C PHE A 34 -18.61 13.74 2.88
N GLN A 35 -18.91 13.27 4.09
CA GLN A 35 -19.62 14.03 5.10
C GLN A 35 -18.87 15.29 5.51
N ARG A 36 -17.54 15.23 5.66
CA ARG A 36 -16.72 16.43 5.95
C ARG A 36 -16.78 17.48 4.85
N ARG A 37 -16.85 17.04 3.59
CA ARG A 37 -16.85 17.93 2.42
C ARG A 37 -18.22 18.49 2.08
N PHE A 38 -19.27 17.70 2.22
CA PHE A 38 -20.62 18.02 1.74
C PHE A 38 -21.66 18.14 2.85
N HIS A 39 -21.27 17.93 4.12
CA HIS A 39 -22.11 18.04 5.32
C HIS A 39 -23.43 17.25 5.27
N ARG A 40 -23.43 16.14 4.53
CA ARG A 40 -24.59 15.25 4.38
C ARG A 40 -24.13 13.81 4.15
N PRO A 41 -24.95 12.80 4.51
CA PRO A 41 -24.63 11.42 4.20
C PRO A 41 -24.54 11.21 2.70
N ARG A 42 -23.68 10.27 2.28
CA ARG A 42 -23.57 9.92 0.86
C ARG A 42 -24.84 9.20 0.43
N SER A 43 -25.56 9.80 -0.51
CA SER A 43 -26.86 9.31 -1.00
C SER A 43 -26.77 8.01 -1.82
N TYR A 44 -25.55 7.51 -2.09
CA TYR A 44 -25.30 6.25 -2.79
C TYR A 44 -23.96 5.67 -2.33
N LEU A 45 -23.91 4.39 -1.97
CA LEU A 45 -22.69 3.59 -1.92
C LEU A 45 -22.20 3.42 -3.36
N HIS A 46 -21.73 4.50 -4.00
CA HIS A 46 -21.20 4.39 -5.35
C HIS A 46 -20.00 3.42 -5.26
N PRO A 47 -20.00 2.33 -6.03
CA PRO A 47 -18.93 1.35 -5.98
C PRO A 47 -17.63 2.09 -6.27
N GLN A 48 -16.75 2.11 -5.28
CA GLN A 48 -15.36 2.54 -5.38
C GLN A 48 -15.13 3.92 -6.06
N THR A 49 -15.06 4.98 -5.26
CA THR A 49 -14.50 6.29 -5.69
C THR A 49 -13.02 6.24 -6.06
N SER A 50 -12.40 5.07 -6.11
CA SER A 50 -11.06 4.90 -6.66
C SER A 50 -11.02 3.64 -7.52
N SER A 51 -10.34 3.78 -8.66
CA SER A 51 -10.05 2.73 -9.63
C SER A 51 -9.15 1.60 -9.07
N LEU A 52 -8.76 1.68 -7.81
CA LEU A 52 -7.99 0.66 -7.11
C LEU A 52 -8.90 -0.10 -6.15
N ASP A 53 -8.77 -1.42 -6.14
CA ASP A 53 -9.33 -2.27 -5.11
C ASP A 53 -8.64 -2.03 -3.74
N HIS A 54 -9.22 -2.59 -2.67
CA HIS A 54 -8.70 -2.45 -1.31
C HIS A 54 -7.29 -3.02 -1.14
N PHE A 55 -7.01 -4.12 -1.84
CA PHE A 55 -5.70 -4.76 -1.84
C PHE A 55 -4.59 -3.82 -2.33
N HIS A 56 -4.77 -3.20 -3.49
CA HIS A 56 -3.81 -2.28 -4.07
C HIS A 56 -3.69 -1.00 -3.26
N ARG A 57 -4.80 -0.48 -2.71
CA ARG A 57 -4.76 0.70 -1.83
C ARG A 57 -3.89 0.43 -0.59
N LEU A 58 -4.08 -0.71 0.07
CA LEU A 58 -3.29 -1.06 1.24
C LEU A 58 -1.82 -1.36 0.89
N LEU A 59 -1.58 -2.08 -0.22
CA LEU A 59 -0.23 -2.36 -0.72
C LEU A 59 0.55 -1.06 -0.99
N THR A 60 -0.10 -0.10 -1.64
CA THR A 60 0.52 1.20 -1.94
C THR A 60 0.83 2.00 -0.69
N ALA A 61 -0.04 1.96 0.33
CA ALA A 61 0.21 2.60 1.62
C ALA A 61 1.40 1.98 2.36
N LEU A 62 1.54 0.64 2.36
CA LEU A 62 2.69 -0.05 2.94
C LEU A 62 4.00 0.34 2.24
N LEU A 63 4.03 0.22 0.90
CA LEU A 63 5.21 0.57 0.10
C LEU A 63 5.61 2.04 0.27
N ARG A 64 4.62 2.92 0.47
CA ARG A 64 4.85 4.34 0.75
C ARG A 64 5.43 4.56 2.15
N ARG A 65 4.86 3.93 3.19
CA ARG A 65 5.34 4.01 4.58
C ARG A 65 6.77 3.48 4.68
N ARG A 66 7.06 2.40 3.97
CA ARG A 66 8.38 1.78 3.90
C ARG A 66 9.39 2.54 3.02
N ARG A 67 8.97 3.60 2.31
CA ARG A 67 9.81 4.33 1.33
C ARG A 67 10.42 3.39 0.27
N ALA A 68 9.69 2.35 -0.11
CA ALA A 68 10.13 1.34 -1.06
C ALA A 68 10.15 1.87 -2.50
N VAL A 69 9.09 2.58 -2.88
CA VAL A 69 8.79 3.00 -4.25
C VAL A 69 8.30 4.45 -4.26
N THR A 70 8.68 5.22 -5.28
CA THR A 70 8.14 6.57 -5.48
C THR A 70 6.67 6.55 -5.91
N SER A 71 5.89 7.56 -5.55
CA SER A 71 4.49 7.66 -5.97
C SER A 71 4.32 7.70 -7.50
N THR A 72 5.31 8.24 -8.23
CA THR A 72 5.30 8.27 -9.70
C THR A 72 5.43 6.86 -10.29
N LEU A 73 6.42 6.09 -9.84
CA LEU A 73 6.57 4.71 -10.28
C LEU A 73 5.35 3.86 -9.89
N MET A 74 4.81 4.08 -8.68
CA MET A 74 3.63 3.36 -8.21
C MET A 74 2.38 3.66 -9.05
N ALA A 75 2.18 4.92 -9.43
CA ALA A 75 1.12 5.34 -10.34
C ALA A 75 1.24 4.64 -11.69
N HIS A 76 2.46 4.61 -12.24
CA HIS A 76 2.76 3.93 -13.49
C HIS A 76 2.49 2.42 -13.40
N LEU A 77 2.95 1.74 -12.35
CA LEU A 77 2.79 0.29 -12.18
C LEU A 77 1.33 -0.14 -12.03
N LEU A 78 0.48 0.74 -11.50
CA LEU A 78 -0.94 0.47 -11.29
C LEU A 78 -1.83 1.06 -12.39
N GLY A 79 -1.27 1.75 -13.39
CA GLY A 79 -2.06 2.37 -14.46
C GLY A 79 -3.01 3.48 -13.98
N VAL A 80 -2.70 4.15 -12.87
CA VAL A 80 -3.54 5.22 -12.28
C VAL A 80 -2.82 6.56 -12.23
N THR A 81 -3.56 7.64 -11.99
CA THR A 81 -2.96 8.97 -11.82
C THR A 81 -2.34 9.14 -10.43
N ARG A 82 -1.28 9.96 -10.34
CA ARG A 82 -0.63 10.29 -9.05
C ARG A 82 -1.59 10.97 -8.07
N THR A 83 -2.53 11.76 -8.57
CA THR A 83 -3.56 12.41 -7.75
C THR A 83 -4.50 11.39 -7.13
N ASN A 84 -4.93 10.36 -7.89
CA ASN A 84 -5.75 9.27 -7.35
C ASN A 84 -5.04 8.58 -6.18
N LEU A 85 -3.76 8.21 -6.36
CA LEU A 85 -2.96 7.58 -5.30
C LEU A 85 -2.77 8.46 -4.06
N SER A 86 -2.63 9.78 -4.22
CA SER A 86 -2.35 10.67 -3.09
C SER A 86 -3.49 10.67 -2.06
N ASN A 87 -4.74 10.61 -2.51
CA ASN A 87 -5.89 10.47 -1.63
C ASN A 87 -5.91 9.08 -0.97
N GLN A 88 -5.61 8.02 -1.74
CA GLN A 88 -5.59 6.65 -1.21
C GLN A 88 -4.48 6.43 -0.16
N PHE A 89 -3.34 7.14 -0.27
CA PHE A 89 -2.28 7.03 0.73
C PHE A 89 -2.72 7.52 2.11
N GLN A 90 -3.50 8.60 2.18
CA GLN A 90 -3.93 9.15 3.47
C GLN A 90 -4.84 8.17 4.20
N ASP A 91 -5.81 7.61 3.50
CA ASP A 91 -6.74 6.63 4.08
C ASP A 91 -6.04 5.31 4.39
N GLY A 92 -5.15 4.84 3.51
CA GLY A 92 -4.34 3.66 3.77
C GLY A 92 -3.42 3.82 4.98
N HIS A 93 -2.77 4.98 5.16
CA HIS A 93 -1.96 5.23 6.35
C HIS A 93 -2.78 5.21 7.64
N ARG A 94 -4.01 5.77 7.63
CA ARG A 94 -4.94 5.69 8.76
C ARG A 94 -5.29 4.26 9.11
N ILE A 95 -5.58 3.43 8.12
CA ILE A 95 -5.86 2.00 8.34
C ILE A 95 -4.65 1.29 8.96
N LEU A 96 -3.44 1.55 8.44
CA LEU A 96 -2.22 1.01 9.05
C LEU A 96 -2.04 1.48 10.51
N ASP A 97 -2.38 2.72 10.82
CA ASP A 97 -2.29 3.26 12.19
C ASP A 97 -3.36 2.64 13.11
N LEU A 98 -4.59 2.45 12.63
CA LEU A 98 -5.68 1.79 13.35
C LEU A 98 -5.30 0.36 13.75
N HIS A 99 -4.65 -0.37 12.84
CA HIS A 99 -4.16 -1.73 13.09
C HIS A 99 -2.79 -1.77 13.78
N LYS A 100 -2.24 -0.60 14.18
CA LYS A 100 -0.93 -0.47 14.84
C LYS A 100 0.21 -1.15 14.07
N ILE A 101 0.16 -1.07 12.75
CA ILE A 101 1.18 -1.64 11.87
C ILE A 101 2.36 -0.67 11.81
N ASP A 102 3.39 -0.96 12.60
CA ASP A 102 4.66 -0.26 12.56
C ASP A 102 5.56 -0.86 11.47
N ILE A 103 5.98 -0.01 10.53
CA ILE A 103 6.79 -0.42 9.37
C ILE A 103 8.09 0.37 9.40
N THR A 104 9.20 -0.36 9.56
CA THR A 104 10.53 0.24 9.46
C THR A 104 10.76 0.73 8.03
N SER A 105 11.15 2.00 7.89
CA SER A 105 11.52 2.59 6.60
C SER A 105 12.77 1.93 6.02
N MET A 106 12.80 1.71 4.71
CA MET A 106 14.02 1.32 4.02
C MET A 106 15.06 2.42 4.04
N SER A 107 16.32 2.00 4.11
CA SER A 107 17.46 2.88 3.83
C SER A 107 17.50 3.30 2.35
N GLY A 108 18.08 4.47 2.10
CA GLY A 108 18.28 5.02 0.77
C GLY A 108 17.05 5.67 0.13
N SER A 109 17.22 6.14 -1.11
CA SER A 109 16.16 6.80 -1.88
C SER A 109 15.19 5.79 -2.49
N PRO A 110 13.86 6.01 -2.41
CA PRO A 110 12.85 5.08 -2.96
C PRO A 110 13.08 4.77 -4.45
N ALA A 111 12.72 3.56 -4.88
CA ALA A 111 12.87 3.15 -6.27
C ALA A 111 12.05 4.03 -7.22
N ARG A 112 12.71 4.49 -8.29
CA ARG A 112 12.11 5.29 -9.37
C ARG A 112 11.89 4.49 -10.66
N THR A 113 12.60 3.38 -10.81
CA THR A 113 12.45 2.45 -11.94
C THR A 113 12.16 1.03 -11.47
N LEU A 114 11.63 0.20 -12.38
CA LEU A 114 11.38 -1.22 -12.11
C LEU A 114 12.68 -1.95 -11.74
N ASP A 115 13.80 -1.63 -12.39
CA ASP A 115 15.08 -2.29 -12.11
C ASP A 115 15.63 -1.95 -10.73
N GLN A 116 15.52 -0.68 -10.29
CA GLN A 116 15.87 -0.31 -8.91
C GLN A 116 15.00 -1.06 -7.88
N LEU A 117 13.74 -1.31 -8.22
CA LEU A 117 12.83 -2.07 -7.37
C LEU A 117 13.20 -3.56 -7.32
N LYS A 118 13.64 -4.13 -8.45
CA LYS A 118 14.17 -5.50 -8.50
C LYS A 118 15.47 -5.64 -7.71
N THR A 119 16.41 -4.69 -7.82
CA THR A 119 17.65 -4.71 -7.03
C THR A 119 17.37 -4.74 -5.52
N ARG A 120 16.32 -4.05 -5.08
CA ARG A 120 15.89 -4.02 -3.67
C ARG A 120 15.35 -5.35 -3.14
N LEU A 121 14.90 -6.25 -4.01
CA LEU A 121 14.49 -7.61 -3.63
C LEU A 121 15.71 -8.50 -3.36
N GLY A 122 16.90 -8.08 -3.80
CA GLY A 122 18.10 -8.91 -3.83
C GLY A 122 17.96 -10.07 -4.83
N PRO A 123 19.07 -10.75 -5.16
CA PRO A 123 18.97 -12.15 -5.55
C PRO A 123 18.39 -12.90 -4.35
N ALA A 124 17.33 -13.69 -4.54
CA ALA A 124 16.83 -14.60 -3.51
C ALA A 124 18.03 -15.32 -2.89
N GLU A 125 18.17 -15.31 -1.57
CA GLU A 125 19.28 -15.95 -0.88
C GLU A 125 19.40 -17.42 -1.32
N ASN A 126 20.38 -17.71 -2.15
CA ASN A 126 21.06 -19.00 -2.14
C ASN A 126 21.88 -19.05 -0.84
N SER A 127 21.22 -19.28 0.29
CA SER A 127 21.87 -19.55 1.57
C SER A 127 21.41 -20.92 2.06
N THR A 128 21.88 -21.95 1.35
CA THR A 128 22.04 -23.30 1.92
C THR A 128 23.19 -23.98 1.17
N ALA A 129 24.39 -23.46 1.37
CA ALA A 129 25.61 -24.20 1.14
C ALA A 129 26.46 -24.03 2.38
N ASP A 130 26.40 -25.02 3.27
CA ASP A 130 27.58 -25.40 4.03
C ASP A 130 27.61 -26.94 4.09
N PRO A 131 28.62 -27.57 3.48
CA PRO A 131 28.96 -28.96 3.74
C PRO A 131 29.97 -29.03 4.89
N ILE A 132 29.70 -29.86 5.89
CA ILE A 132 30.74 -30.51 6.70
C ILE A 132 30.43 -32.00 6.72
#